data_AF-A0A8H5S9G0-F1
#
_entry.id   AF-A0A8H5S9G0-F1
#
_cell.length_a   1.000
_cell.length_b   1.000
_cell.length_c   1.000
_cell.angle_alpha   90.00
_cell.angle_beta   90.00
_cell.angle_gamma   90.00
#
_symmetry.space_group_name_H-M   'P 1'
#
loop_
_entity.id
_entity.type
_entity.pdbx_description
1 polymer ?
#
loop_
_entity_poly.entity_id
_entity_poly.type
_entity_poly.pdbx_seq_one_letter_code
_entity_poly.pdbx_strand_id
1 'polypeptide(L)'
;MERDLPSIPSRPKGLTKSNSSASFGGGSAKSVSVLGTHPLGTLHVHQVSETPHEQQDDDGPPPLDPPSRQSENAVIKTSQHGSSNPFHSPGREPLTHNMGGGDVVLILDLPEVFTVGYDSISFTAKHFGGVRDIPPGAHFFWVAHPGGLSARCGFWIVTKSVDTVHVMQWDRYNEVLGDSARAEARIQADNLDTIHSKLVPYQDPSAVNAANGELTQATSHKNLNMWEQLTGKITEGLLNRVTGQNYDNWTVHTGDRVKGSILMAGEMELDNSISNPLLKARELNFAFSQRTKTYSTDNTGADRTLRATDATPYILSQLDASDNDLSPDDVIGEFQFSFVVGVHLGNDSCIQQWWHMLLKIFLRAHLLPIRRPSLAAAFIRTLTAQLTYSASWLEGSILDTAESQTKDLRLSLTVYKRRLDEFLQGLGSNATSEQLAVATAFAGLEAVVTGTLDWDLRGDYLRRGKVMMEDGEEVELEVADLAAEDERGEWAPEIVDLDESGRQRDLVSWND
;
A
#
# COMPACT_ATOMS: atom_id res chain seq x y z
N MET A 1 26.05 73.06 1.49
CA MET A 1 27.17 72.11 1.51
C MET A 1 26.58 70.72 1.62
N GLU A 2 26.07 70.23 0.49
CA GLU A 2 25.63 68.84 0.32
C GLU A 2 26.86 67.95 0.14
N ARG A 3 26.87 66.78 0.76
CA ARG A 3 27.85 65.72 0.51
C ARG A 3 27.10 64.42 0.25
N ASP A 4 27.13 64.04 -1.02
CA ASP A 4 27.20 62.73 -1.66
C ASP A 4 26.92 61.47 -0.82
N LEU A 5 25.83 60.79 -1.20
CA LEU A 5 25.59 59.36 -0.99
C LEU A 5 25.96 58.59 -2.29
N PRO A 6 26.62 57.43 -2.22
CA PRO A 6 26.98 56.68 -3.41
C PRO A 6 25.81 55.87 -3.99
N SER A 7 25.85 55.75 -5.31
CA SER A 7 24.88 55.17 -6.25
C SER A 7 24.64 53.67 -6.11
N ILE A 8 23.35 53.29 -6.26
CA ILE A 8 22.83 51.93 -6.44
C ILE A 8 23.35 51.33 -7.76
N PRO A 9 23.85 50.09 -7.80
CA PRO A 9 24.23 49.45 -9.06
C PRO A 9 23.00 49.01 -9.87
N SER A 10 23.12 49.23 -11.17
CA SER A 10 22.14 49.03 -12.22
C SER A 10 21.79 47.56 -12.47
N ARG A 11 20.49 47.32 -12.74
CA ARG A 11 19.90 46.09 -13.28
C ARG A 11 20.72 45.55 -14.48
N PRO A 12 21.11 44.26 -14.51
CA PRO A 12 21.63 43.68 -15.74
C PRO A 12 20.51 43.59 -16.79
N LYS A 13 20.87 43.96 -18.02
CA LYS A 13 20.02 43.95 -19.22
C LYS A 13 19.65 42.51 -19.60
N GLY A 14 18.50 42.39 -20.26
CA GLY A 14 17.74 41.16 -20.48
C GLY A 14 18.51 39.96 -21.02
N LEU A 15 18.16 38.80 -20.48
CA LEU A 15 18.37 37.51 -21.12
C LEU A 15 17.51 37.46 -22.38
N THR A 16 18.19 37.43 -23.53
CA THR A 16 17.61 37.13 -24.84
C THR A 16 16.95 35.76 -24.81
N LYS A 17 15.66 35.70 -25.15
CA LYS A 17 14.96 34.44 -25.43
C LYS A 17 15.66 33.75 -26.60
N SER A 18 16.20 32.56 -26.37
CA SER A 18 16.58 31.66 -27.47
C SER A 18 15.29 31.08 -28.06
N ASN A 19 14.97 31.48 -29.29
CA ASN A 19 13.98 30.78 -30.10
C ASN A 19 14.64 29.52 -30.68
N SER A 20 14.45 28.38 -30.02
CA SER A 20 14.77 27.08 -30.59
C SER A 20 13.64 26.62 -31.51
N SER A 21 13.51 27.27 -32.66
CA SER A 21 12.67 26.80 -33.78
C SER A 21 13.57 26.34 -34.93
N ALA A 22 14.51 25.44 -34.63
CA ALA A 22 15.43 24.87 -35.61
C ALA A 22 15.68 23.40 -35.29
N SER A 23 14.64 22.57 -35.43
CA SER A 23 14.72 21.14 -35.80
C SER A 23 13.35 20.47 -35.64
N PHE A 24 12.38 20.87 -36.47
CA PHE A 24 11.22 20.03 -36.77
C PHE A 24 10.79 20.34 -38.20
N GLY A 25 11.37 19.61 -39.15
CA GLY A 25 10.73 19.37 -40.44
C GLY A 25 9.65 18.31 -40.20
N GLY A 26 8.42 18.59 -40.62
CA GLY A 26 7.25 17.72 -40.43
C GLY A 26 6.22 18.38 -39.51
N GLY A 27 5.30 19.15 -40.11
CA GLY A 27 4.23 19.82 -39.38
C GLY A 27 3.11 18.86 -38.99
N SER A 28 2.68 18.90 -37.72
CA SER A 28 1.27 18.87 -37.28
C SER A 28 1.21 18.89 -35.75
N ALA A 29 1.56 20.02 -35.13
CA ALA A 29 1.25 20.26 -33.73
C ALA A 29 1.07 21.77 -33.51
N LYS A 30 -0.08 22.17 -32.96
CA LYS A 30 -0.37 23.55 -32.59
C LYS A 30 -0.41 23.65 -31.07
N SER A 31 0.58 24.30 -30.48
CA SER A 31 0.62 24.55 -29.04
C SER A 31 -0.43 25.60 -28.66
N VAL A 32 -1.31 25.28 -27.71
CA VAL A 32 -2.29 26.24 -27.15
C VAL A 32 -1.93 26.48 -25.69
N SER A 33 -1.82 27.76 -25.30
CA SER A 33 -1.58 28.13 -23.91
C SER A 33 -2.87 28.06 -23.10
N VAL A 34 -2.85 27.35 -21.98
CA VAL A 34 -3.95 27.36 -21.00
C VAL A 34 -3.44 28.04 -19.73
N LEU A 35 -4.09 29.14 -19.34
CA LEU A 35 -3.83 29.84 -18.08
C LEU A 35 -4.75 29.27 -17.00
N GLY A 36 -4.18 28.53 -16.05
CA GLY A 36 -4.85 28.20 -14.79
C GLY A 36 -4.86 29.38 -13.82
N THR A 37 -5.74 29.34 -12.82
CA THR A 37 -6.01 30.44 -11.87
C THR A 37 -4.95 30.66 -10.78
N HIS A 38 -3.73 30.09 -10.89
CA HIS A 38 -2.64 30.27 -9.93
C HIS A 38 -1.35 30.76 -10.63
N PRO A 39 -0.64 31.79 -10.08
CA PRO A 39 0.32 32.60 -10.85
C PRO A 39 1.74 32.02 -11.01
N LEU A 40 1.95 30.71 -10.92
CA LEU A 40 3.29 30.12 -11.14
C LEU A 40 3.21 28.84 -11.99
N GLY A 41 3.52 28.99 -13.27
CA GLY A 41 3.69 27.89 -14.24
C GLY A 41 2.68 27.95 -15.40
N THR A 42 3.17 28.01 -16.64
CA THR A 42 2.31 27.91 -17.84
C THR A 42 2.37 26.48 -18.35
N LEU A 43 1.29 25.72 -18.14
CA LEU A 43 1.09 24.41 -18.73
C LEU A 43 0.87 24.60 -20.25
N HIS A 44 1.68 23.91 -21.07
CA HIS A 44 1.50 23.89 -22.52
C HIS A 44 1.01 22.50 -22.92
N VAL A 45 -0.24 22.42 -23.39
CA VAL A 45 -0.83 21.18 -23.88
C VAL A 45 -0.68 21.15 -25.39
N HIS A 46 -0.13 20.05 -25.91
CA HIS A 46 -0.03 19.81 -27.35
C HIS A 46 -1.21 18.96 -27.80
N GLN A 47 -2.05 19.53 -28.66
CA GLN A 47 -3.14 18.81 -29.30
C GLN A 47 -2.65 18.24 -30.63
N VAL A 48 -2.82 16.93 -30.82
CA VAL A 48 -2.58 16.27 -32.11
C VAL A 48 -3.81 16.53 -32.98
N SER A 49 -3.62 17.13 -34.16
CA SER A 49 -4.70 17.36 -35.12
C SER A 49 -5.01 16.08 -35.87
N GLU A 50 -6.18 15.48 -35.62
CA GLU A 50 -6.74 14.42 -36.47
C GLU A 50 -7.37 15.05 -37.72
N THR A 51 -6.57 15.23 -38.77
CA THR A 51 -7.10 15.40 -40.14
C THR A 51 -6.22 14.63 -41.13
N PRO A 52 -6.77 13.68 -41.91
CA PRO A 52 -6.00 12.95 -42.91
C PRO A 52 -5.70 13.87 -44.09
N HIS A 53 -4.43 14.21 -44.28
CA HIS A 53 -3.97 14.82 -45.52
C HIS A 53 -3.47 13.70 -46.44
N GLU A 54 -4.24 13.43 -47.49
CA GLU A 54 -3.79 12.68 -48.67
C GLU A 54 -2.66 13.46 -49.35
N GLN A 55 -1.45 12.91 -49.34
CA GLN A 55 -0.39 13.27 -50.27
C GLN A 55 0.15 11.98 -50.88
N GLN A 56 -0.09 11.84 -52.18
CA GLN A 56 0.57 10.88 -53.06
C GLN A 56 2.05 11.22 -53.10
N ASP A 57 2.90 10.30 -52.67
CA ASP A 57 4.26 10.18 -53.17
C ASP A 57 4.56 8.70 -53.45
N ASP A 58 4.97 8.49 -54.69
CA ASP A 58 5.24 7.25 -55.40
C ASP A 58 6.68 6.83 -55.11
N ASP A 59 6.88 5.77 -54.31
CA ASP A 59 8.09 4.93 -54.32
C ASP A 59 7.84 3.66 -53.49
N GLY A 60 7.27 2.64 -54.15
CA GLY A 60 7.09 1.31 -53.58
C GLY A 60 8.32 0.40 -53.78
N PRO A 61 8.62 -0.53 -52.86
CA PRO A 61 9.66 -1.55 -53.06
C PRO A 61 9.22 -2.61 -54.09
N PRO A 62 10.16 -3.31 -54.76
CA PRO A 62 9.84 -4.18 -55.89
C PRO A 62 9.02 -5.42 -55.48
N PRO A 63 8.17 -5.97 -56.36
CA PRO A 63 7.23 -7.01 -56.00
C PRO A 63 7.92 -8.38 -55.84
N LEU A 64 7.53 -9.11 -54.79
CA LEU A 64 7.83 -10.53 -54.63
C LEU A 64 6.74 -11.36 -55.32
N ASP A 65 7.15 -12.34 -56.13
CA ASP A 65 6.25 -13.24 -56.86
C ASP A 65 5.33 -14.05 -55.92
N PRO A 66 4.06 -14.29 -56.29
CA PRO A 66 3.14 -15.09 -55.49
C PRO A 66 3.40 -16.60 -55.64
N PRO A 67 3.26 -17.41 -54.57
CA PRO A 67 3.36 -18.85 -54.71
C PRO A 67 2.13 -19.43 -55.42
N SER A 68 2.41 -20.38 -56.31
CA SER A 68 1.47 -21.15 -57.12
C SER A 68 0.45 -21.92 -56.28
N ARG A 69 -0.83 -21.77 -56.63
CA ARG A 69 -1.93 -22.63 -56.20
C ARG A 69 -1.74 -24.05 -56.73
N GLN A 70 -1.66 -25.04 -55.83
CA GLN A 70 -2.10 -26.40 -56.12
C GLN A 70 -3.15 -26.80 -55.10
N SER A 71 -4.32 -27.13 -55.64
CA SER A 71 -5.43 -27.77 -54.97
C SER A 71 -5.19 -29.27 -54.94
N GLU A 72 -5.45 -29.93 -53.81
CA GLU A 72 -6.11 -31.25 -53.79
C GLU A 72 -6.52 -31.68 -52.36
N ASN A 73 -7.83 -31.71 -52.15
CA ASN A 73 -8.66 -32.68 -51.42
C ASN A 73 -8.06 -33.47 -50.23
N ALA A 74 -8.62 -33.27 -49.03
CA ALA A 74 -9.10 -34.38 -48.19
C ALA A 74 -9.98 -33.92 -46.99
N VAL A 75 -11.28 -34.21 -47.11
CA VAL A 75 -12.19 -34.81 -46.12
C VAL A 75 -12.23 -34.23 -44.69
N ILE A 76 -13.38 -33.60 -44.41
CA ILE A 76 -13.93 -33.27 -43.11
C ILE A 76 -14.03 -34.52 -42.22
N LYS A 77 -13.39 -34.49 -41.05
CA LYS A 77 -13.76 -35.33 -39.89
C LYS A 77 -14.03 -34.44 -38.69
N THR A 78 -15.31 -34.41 -38.32
CA THR A 78 -15.82 -33.91 -37.05
C THR A 78 -15.37 -34.81 -35.90
N SER A 79 -14.75 -34.26 -34.86
CA SER A 79 -14.71 -34.86 -33.54
C SER A 79 -14.82 -33.77 -32.46
N GLN A 80 -15.89 -33.86 -31.68
CA GLN A 80 -16.10 -33.17 -30.41
C GLN A 80 -15.05 -33.63 -29.38
N HIS A 81 -14.59 -32.69 -28.56
CA HIS A 81 -13.93 -32.75 -27.23
C HIS A 81 -13.05 -31.49 -27.18
N GLY A 82 -13.04 -30.60 -26.20
CA GLY A 82 -13.48 -30.61 -24.81
C GLY A 82 -12.50 -29.66 -24.09
N SER A 83 -12.98 -28.88 -23.13
CA SER A 83 -12.19 -28.01 -22.24
C SER A 83 -11.32 -26.93 -22.92
N SER A 84 -11.81 -25.69 -22.86
CA SER A 84 -10.96 -24.50 -22.95
C SER A 84 -10.01 -24.45 -21.76
N ASN A 85 -8.83 -25.05 -21.87
CA ASN A 85 -7.72 -24.70 -20.99
C ASN A 85 -7.35 -23.23 -21.26
N PRO A 86 -7.26 -22.37 -20.23
CA PRO A 86 -6.75 -21.03 -20.44
C PRO A 86 -5.31 -21.15 -20.92
N PHE A 87 -4.98 -20.38 -21.97
CA PHE A 87 -3.63 -20.27 -22.50
C PHE A 87 -2.70 -19.83 -21.36
N HIS A 88 -1.95 -20.77 -20.79
CA HIS A 88 -0.79 -20.46 -19.96
C HIS A 88 0.30 -19.88 -20.87
N SER A 89 0.60 -18.59 -20.70
CA SER A 89 1.84 -18.01 -21.23
C SER A 89 3.01 -18.81 -20.65
N PRO A 90 3.97 -19.29 -21.47
CA PRO A 90 5.11 -20.06 -20.97
C PRO A 90 5.92 -19.20 -20.00
N GLY A 91 6.16 -19.72 -18.79
CA GLY A 91 6.85 -19.02 -17.72
C GLY A 91 8.21 -18.50 -18.17
N ARG A 92 8.49 -17.22 -17.91
CA ARG A 92 9.81 -16.62 -18.09
C ARG A 92 10.78 -17.36 -17.17
N GLU A 93 11.86 -17.91 -17.71
CA GLU A 93 12.95 -18.42 -16.86
C GLU A 93 13.57 -17.24 -16.07
N PRO A 94 13.89 -17.40 -14.79
CA PRO A 94 14.64 -16.37 -14.05
C PRO A 94 16.01 -16.09 -14.69
N LEU A 95 16.47 -14.85 -14.64
CA LEU A 95 17.84 -14.51 -15.01
C LEU A 95 18.72 -14.72 -13.77
N THR A 96 19.79 -15.49 -13.86
CA THR A 96 20.64 -15.82 -12.69
C THR A 96 22.11 -15.48 -12.92
N HIS A 97 22.88 -15.29 -11.85
CA HIS A 97 24.33 -15.09 -11.91
C HIS A 97 25.10 -16.07 -11.01
N ASN A 98 26.42 -16.18 -11.21
CA ASN A 98 27.28 -17.12 -10.50
C ASN A 98 28.21 -16.46 -9.45
N MET A 99 28.03 -15.17 -9.20
CA MET A 99 28.90 -14.42 -8.27
C MET A 99 28.63 -14.72 -6.79
N GLY A 100 27.48 -15.34 -6.46
CA GLY A 100 27.02 -15.49 -5.08
C GLY A 100 26.63 -14.16 -4.44
N GLY A 101 26.33 -14.22 -3.14
CA GLY A 101 26.02 -13.03 -2.32
C GLY A 101 24.53 -12.69 -2.23
N GLY A 102 23.67 -13.32 -3.03
CA GLY A 102 22.24 -13.04 -3.08
C GLY A 102 21.81 -12.43 -4.40
N ASP A 103 20.54 -12.06 -4.49
CA ASP A 103 19.95 -11.50 -5.70
C ASP A 103 20.49 -10.08 -5.98
N VAL A 104 20.35 -9.64 -7.23
CA VAL A 104 20.73 -8.31 -7.71
C VAL A 104 19.53 -7.61 -8.34
N VAL A 105 19.35 -6.33 -8.04
CA VAL A 105 18.37 -5.45 -8.68
C VAL A 105 19.11 -4.41 -9.50
N LEU A 106 18.78 -4.30 -10.78
CA LEU A 106 19.22 -3.24 -11.67
C LEU A 106 18.04 -2.32 -11.99
N ILE A 107 18.28 -1.00 -11.97
CA ILE A 107 17.28 -0.01 -12.38
C ILE A 107 17.85 0.84 -13.49
N LEU A 108 17.34 0.65 -14.71
CA LEU A 108 17.81 1.32 -15.91
C LEU A 108 17.14 2.68 -16.09
N ASP A 109 17.85 3.59 -16.75
CA ASP A 109 17.35 4.88 -17.24
C ASP A 109 16.77 5.84 -16.18
N LEU A 110 17.11 5.64 -14.90
CA LEU A 110 16.80 6.64 -13.88
C LEU A 110 17.48 7.98 -14.22
N PRO A 111 16.82 9.11 -13.94
CA PRO A 111 17.44 10.42 -14.08
C PRO A 111 18.74 10.52 -13.27
N GLU A 112 19.63 11.43 -13.70
CA GLU A 112 20.99 11.56 -13.13
C GLU A 112 20.98 11.65 -11.60
N VAL A 113 20.03 12.39 -11.02
CA VAL A 113 19.87 12.54 -9.58
C VAL A 113 18.46 12.14 -9.20
N PHE A 114 18.34 11.10 -8.38
CA PHE A 114 17.04 10.59 -7.94
C PHE A 114 17.09 10.07 -6.51
N THR A 115 15.98 10.16 -5.79
CA THR A 115 15.84 9.52 -4.49
C THR A 115 15.46 8.07 -4.71
N VAL A 116 16.26 7.16 -4.16
CA VAL A 116 16.04 5.73 -4.20
C VAL A 116 15.88 5.25 -2.78
N GLY A 117 14.88 4.40 -2.56
CA GLY A 117 14.74 3.64 -1.34
C GLY A 117 14.61 2.16 -1.63
N TYR A 118 15.10 1.37 -0.70
CA TYR A 118 14.82 -0.05 -0.62
C TYR A 118 14.67 -0.41 0.83
N ASP A 119 13.60 -1.15 1.11
CA ASP A 119 13.21 -1.55 2.46
C ASP A 119 13.17 -0.33 3.41
N SER A 120 13.94 -0.38 4.50
CA SER A 120 14.02 0.70 5.49
C SER A 120 15.05 1.79 5.18
N ILE A 121 15.67 1.77 4.00
CA ILE A 121 16.77 2.65 3.63
C ILE A 121 16.31 3.55 2.48
N SER A 122 16.67 4.84 2.54
CA SER A 122 16.51 5.74 1.42
C SER A 122 17.64 6.76 1.37
N PHE A 123 17.99 7.18 0.15
CA PHE A 123 19.02 8.19 -0.10
C PHE A 123 18.85 8.80 -1.49
N THR A 124 19.39 9.99 -1.68
CA THR A 124 19.51 10.59 -3.01
C THR A 124 20.81 10.12 -3.65
N ALA A 125 20.71 9.49 -4.81
CA ALA A 125 21.82 8.91 -5.54
C ALA A 125 22.09 9.68 -6.83
N LYS A 126 23.36 9.67 -7.26
CA LYS A 126 23.75 10.10 -8.60
C LYS A 126 24.14 8.89 -9.46
N HIS A 127 23.59 8.80 -10.67
CA HIS A 127 23.84 7.68 -11.59
C HIS A 127 23.61 6.29 -10.94
N PHE A 128 22.49 6.14 -10.23
CA PHE A 128 22.16 4.88 -9.55
C PHE A 128 21.98 3.74 -10.56
N GLY A 129 22.75 2.66 -10.41
CA GLY A 129 22.68 1.49 -11.29
C GLY A 129 21.90 0.30 -10.71
N GLY A 130 21.81 0.19 -9.38
CA GLY A 130 21.20 -0.96 -8.73
C GLY A 130 21.79 -1.33 -7.38
N VAL A 131 21.24 -2.39 -6.78
CA VAL A 131 21.62 -2.97 -5.49
C VAL A 131 22.04 -4.43 -5.69
N ARG A 132 23.09 -4.85 -4.99
CA ARG A 132 23.59 -6.24 -4.98
C ARG A 132 23.58 -6.81 -3.56
N ASP A 133 23.82 -8.12 -3.47
CA ASP A 133 23.87 -8.87 -2.22
C ASP A 133 22.51 -8.86 -1.47
N ILE A 134 21.39 -8.90 -2.20
CA ILE A 134 20.05 -8.84 -1.61
C ILE A 134 19.75 -10.20 -0.96
N PRO A 135 19.46 -10.23 0.36
CA PRO A 135 19.22 -11.48 1.07
C PRO A 135 17.88 -12.12 0.68
N PRO A 136 17.58 -13.34 1.15
CA PRO A 136 16.32 -14.03 0.89
C PRO A 136 15.14 -13.37 1.62
N GLY A 137 14.00 -13.22 0.95
CA GLY A 137 12.80 -12.60 1.52
C GLY A 137 12.07 -11.66 0.56
N ALA A 138 11.04 -10.99 1.05
CA ALA A 138 10.32 -9.96 0.31
C ALA A 138 11.01 -8.60 0.50
N HIS A 139 11.34 -7.95 -0.61
CA HIS A 139 11.99 -6.64 -0.63
C HIS A 139 11.15 -5.63 -1.41
N PHE A 140 11.17 -4.38 -0.95
CA PHE A 140 10.41 -3.30 -1.56
C PHE A 140 11.33 -2.18 -1.98
N PHE A 141 11.40 -1.91 -3.27
CA PHE A 141 12.18 -0.84 -3.85
C PHE A 141 11.25 0.29 -4.26
N TRP A 142 11.70 1.53 -4.11
CA TRP A 142 10.97 2.69 -4.59
C TRP A 142 11.90 3.81 -5.03
N VAL A 143 11.38 4.66 -5.91
CA VAL A 143 12.09 5.78 -6.51
C VAL A 143 11.19 7.01 -6.50
N ALA A 144 11.80 8.18 -6.32
CA ALA A 144 11.11 9.46 -6.30
C ALA A 144 12.00 10.60 -6.79
N HIS A 145 11.37 11.63 -7.36
CA HIS A 145 12.09 12.85 -7.68
C HIS A 145 12.58 13.53 -6.38
N PRO A 146 13.85 13.98 -6.28
CA PRO A 146 14.44 14.52 -5.04
C PRO A 146 13.73 15.75 -4.47
N GLY A 147 12.97 16.46 -5.31
CA GLY A 147 12.18 17.62 -4.90
C GLY A 147 11.00 17.29 -3.99
N GLY A 148 10.70 16.01 -3.72
CA GLY A 148 9.69 15.58 -2.73
C GLY A 148 8.22 15.80 -3.12
N LEU A 149 7.96 16.50 -4.23
CA LEU A 149 6.60 16.84 -4.70
C LEU A 149 6.04 15.88 -5.76
N SER A 150 6.87 14.98 -6.31
CA SER A 150 6.44 14.05 -7.35
C SER A 150 5.92 12.73 -6.76
N ALA A 151 5.07 12.04 -7.51
CA ALA A 151 4.62 10.70 -7.18
C ALA A 151 5.82 9.75 -7.03
N ARG A 152 5.71 8.82 -6.09
CA ARG A 152 6.68 7.74 -5.88
C ARG A 152 6.21 6.51 -6.65
N CYS A 153 7.16 5.80 -7.23
CA CYS A 153 6.94 4.51 -7.87
C CYS A 153 7.79 3.47 -7.16
N GLY A 154 7.26 2.28 -6.96
CA GLY A 154 7.97 1.18 -6.34
C GLY A 154 7.61 -0.17 -6.93
N PHE A 155 8.33 -1.19 -6.49
CA PHE A 155 8.10 -2.57 -6.90
C PHE A 155 8.56 -3.53 -5.81
N TRP A 156 7.87 -4.65 -5.74
CA TRP A 156 8.28 -5.77 -4.91
C TRP A 156 9.09 -6.78 -5.72
N ILE A 157 10.04 -7.42 -5.03
CA ILE A 157 10.65 -8.68 -5.43
C ILE A 157 10.59 -9.67 -4.27
N VAL A 158 10.62 -10.96 -4.60
CA VAL A 158 10.73 -12.04 -3.61
C VAL A 158 11.93 -12.91 -3.97
N THR A 159 12.95 -12.85 -3.13
CA THR A 159 14.26 -13.48 -3.39
C THR A 159 14.32 -14.87 -2.74
N LYS A 160 14.85 -15.87 -3.46
CA LYS A 160 14.86 -17.30 -3.05
C LYS A 160 16.26 -17.90 -2.91
N SER A 161 17.30 -17.07 -2.74
CA SER A 161 18.71 -17.50 -2.67
C SER A 161 19.22 -18.20 -3.93
N VAL A 162 18.74 -17.82 -5.11
CA VAL A 162 19.15 -18.41 -6.39
C VAL A 162 19.95 -17.43 -7.26
N ASP A 163 20.44 -16.35 -6.64
CA ASP A 163 21.29 -15.33 -7.27
C ASP A 163 20.62 -14.77 -8.54
N THR A 164 19.36 -14.34 -8.40
CA THR A 164 18.54 -13.81 -9.51
C THR A 164 18.91 -12.37 -9.83
N VAL A 165 18.88 -12.01 -11.12
CA VAL A 165 19.00 -10.63 -11.61
C VAL A 165 17.62 -10.09 -11.97
N HIS A 166 17.14 -9.13 -11.19
CA HIS A 166 15.90 -8.40 -11.40
C HIS A 166 16.21 -7.10 -12.15
N VAL A 167 15.58 -6.85 -13.30
CA VAL A 167 15.88 -5.67 -14.13
C VAL A 167 14.63 -4.83 -14.34
N MET A 168 14.61 -3.66 -13.72
CA MET A 168 13.58 -2.64 -13.87
C MET A 168 14.07 -1.52 -14.78
N GLN A 169 13.14 -0.79 -15.39
CA GLN A 169 13.44 0.33 -16.26
C GLN A 169 12.52 1.51 -15.99
N TRP A 170 13.11 2.70 -15.94
CA TRP A 170 12.39 3.95 -15.82
C TRP A 170 11.86 4.41 -17.18
N ASP A 171 10.55 4.58 -17.29
CA ASP A 171 9.94 5.21 -18.44
C ASP A 171 10.01 6.74 -18.27
N ARG A 172 10.99 7.36 -18.92
CA ARG A 172 11.20 8.81 -18.89
C ARG A 172 10.02 9.64 -19.44
N TYR A 173 9.16 9.06 -20.27
CA TYR A 173 8.04 9.77 -20.88
C TYR A 173 6.84 9.78 -19.95
N ASN A 174 6.58 8.66 -19.31
CA ASN A 174 5.47 8.49 -18.39
C ASN A 174 5.85 8.77 -16.93
N GLU A 175 7.13 8.94 -16.62
CA GLU A 175 7.67 9.09 -15.27
C GLU A 175 7.20 7.97 -14.32
N VAL A 176 7.23 6.73 -14.82
CA VAL A 176 6.87 5.53 -14.05
C VAL A 176 7.95 4.47 -14.15
N LEU A 177 8.02 3.62 -13.13
CA LEU A 177 8.90 2.45 -13.14
C LEU A 177 8.13 1.23 -13.66
N GLY A 178 8.75 0.48 -14.57
CA GLY A 178 8.16 -0.73 -15.14
C GLY A 178 9.20 -1.80 -15.45
N ASP A 179 8.72 -2.90 -16.03
CA ASP A 179 9.59 -3.98 -16.49
C ASP A 179 10.46 -3.53 -17.66
N SER A 180 11.72 -3.97 -17.64
CA SER A 180 12.57 -3.84 -18.82
C SER A 180 12.16 -4.84 -19.91
N ALA A 181 12.42 -4.47 -21.16
CA ALA A 181 12.30 -5.40 -22.29
C ALA A 181 13.19 -6.63 -22.05
N ARG A 182 12.68 -7.84 -22.35
CA ARG A 182 13.40 -9.09 -21.99
C ARG A 182 14.80 -9.18 -22.60
N ALA A 183 14.97 -8.65 -23.81
CA ALA A 183 16.27 -8.62 -24.48
C ALA A 183 17.26 -7.73 -23.72
N GLU A 184 16.81 -6.55 -23.27
CA GLU A 184 17.61 -5.62 -22.47
C GLU A 184 17.97 -6.23 -21.12
N ALA A 185 17.00 -6.83 -20.42
CA ALA A 185 17.25 -7.51 -19.15
C ALA A 185 18.32 -8.61 -19.27
N ARG A 186 18.32 -9.39 -20.37
CA ARG A 186 19.37 -10.38 -20.65
C ARG A 186 20.73 -9.74 -20.88
N ILE A 187 20.80 -8.68 -21.68
CA ILE A 187 22.06 -7.96 -21.94
C ILE A 187 22.66 -7.44 -20.63
N GLN A 188 21.83 -6.89 -19.75
CA GLN A 188 22.29 -6.38 -18.45
C GLN A 188 22.75 -7.49 -17.51
N ALA A 189 22.02 -8.62 -17.47
CA ALA A 189 22.42 -9.79 -16.71
C ALA A 189 23.75 -10.40 -17.22
N ASP A 190 23.93 -10.52 -18.53
CA ASP A 190 25.17 -11.02 -19.14
C ASP A 190 26.36 -10.09 -18.88
N ASN A 191 26.12 -8.79 -18.77
CA ASN A 191 27.14 -7.78 -18.50
C ASN A 191 27.41 -7.57 -16.99
N LEU A 192 26.71 -8.30 -16.12
CA LEU A 192 26.70 -8.05 -14.68
C LEU A 192 28.10 -8.13 -14.06
N ASP A 193 28.95 -9.06 -14.50
CA ASP A 193 30.33 -9.21 -14.01
C ASP A 193 31.15 -7.90 -14.12
N THR A 194 30.85 -7.05 -15.11
CA THR A 194 31.57 -5.80 -15.34
C THR A 194 31.07 -4.64 -14.47
N ILE A 195 29.81 -4.69 -14.05
CA ILE A 195 29.15 -3.61 -13.31
C ILE A 195 28.94 -3.95 -11.83
N HIS A 196 29.02 -5.22 -11.44
CA HIS A 196 28.71 -5.69 -10.08
C HIS A 196 29.46 -4.92 -8.99
N SER A 197 30.76 -4.68 -9.16
CA SER A 197 31.57 -3.93 -8.20
C SER A 197 31.17 -2.46 -8.03
N LYS A 198 30.38 -1.92 -8.96
CA LYS A 198 29.86 -0.55 -8.94
C LYS A 198 28.45 -0.46 -8.34
N LEU A 199 27.78 -1.59 -8.12
CA LEU A 199 26.44 -1.65 -7.53
C LEU A 199 26.52 -1.45 -6.01
N VAL A 200 25.43 -0.93 -5.45
CA VAL A 200 25.31 -0.65 -4.03
C VAL A 200 25.17 -1.97 -3.27
N PRO A 201 26.05 -2.28 -2.30
CA PRO A 201 25.84 -3.41 -1.41
C PRO A 201 24.58 -3.18 -0.58
N TYR A 202 23.67 -4.15 -0.52
CA TYR A 202 22.40 -4.02 0.20
C TYR A 202 22.58 -3.53 1.65
N GLN A 203 23.57 -4.09 2.36
CA GLN A 203 23.83 -3.77 3.78
C GLN A 203 24.59 -2.46 4.01
N ASP A 204 25.13 -1.83 2.96
CA ASP A 204 25.97 -0.63 3.06
C ASP A 204 25.65 0.38 1.93
N PRO A 205 24.60 1.19 2.09
CA PRO A 205 24.25 2.25 1.14
C PRO A 205 25.27 3.39 1.10
N SER A 206 26.22 3.48 2.05
CA SER A 206 27.20 4.58 2.11
C SER A 206 28.15 4.60 0.91
N ALA A 207 28.23 3.48 0.17
CA ALA A 207 28.93 3.36 -1.11
C ALA A 207 28.42 4.33 -2.19
N VAL A 208 27.21 4.87 -2.08
CA VAL A 208 26.58 5.70 -3.13
C VAL A 208 27.10 7.14 -3.17
N ASN A 209 27.49 7.70 -2.03
CA ASN A 209 27.85 9.12 -1.91
C ASN A 209 29.19 9.39 -1.19
N ALA A 210 29.96 8.35 -0.86
CA ALA A 210 31.33 8.45 -0.32
C ALA A 210 31.52 9.47 0.83
N ALA A 211 30.52 9.59 1.71
CA ALA A 211 30.74 10.00 3.10
C ALA A 211 30.61 8.73 3.95
N ASN A 212 31.70 8.32 4.60
CA ASN A 212 31.83 7.05 5.31
C ASN A 212 30.61 6.70 6.19
N GLY A 213 30.04 5.52 5.94
CA GLY A 213 29.38 4.60 6.88
C GLY A 213 28.69 5.19 8.11
N GLU A 214 27.40 5.48 7.99
CA GLU A 214 26.53 5.69 9.17
C GLU A 214 25.88 4.39 9.69
N LEU A 215 25.81 3.33 8.86
CA LEU A 215 25.23 2.06 9.25
C LEU A 215 26.32 1.09 9.73
N THR A 216 26.46 0.98 11.06
CA THR A 216 27.25 -0.12 11.64
C THR A 216 26.63 -1.47 11.26
N GLN A 217 27.42 -2.55 11.22
CA GLN A 217 26.91 -3.91 10.98
C GLN A 217 25.74 -4.27 11.92
N ALA A 218 25.80 -3.82 13.17
CA ALA A 218 24.71 -4.00 14.13
C ALA A 218 23.42 -3.27 13.71
N THR A 219 23.54 -2.05 13.18
CA THR A 219 22.41 -1.28 12.63
C THR A 219 21.83 -1.97 11.39
N SER A 220 22.68 -2.46 10.48
CA SER A 220 22.22 -3.19 9.28
C SER A 220 21.48 -4.48 9.66
N HIS A 221 21.99 -5.24 10.63
CA HIS A 221 21.30 -6.43 11.15
C HIS A 221 19.96 -6.10 11.81
N LYS A 222 19.89 -4.98 12.56
CA LYS A 222 18.65 -4.51 13.17
C LYS A 222 17.62 -4.14 12.11
N ASN A 223 18.04 -3.48 11.03
CA ASN A 223 17.18 -3.12 9.91
C ASN A 223 16.64 -4.36 9.20
N LEU A 224 17.50 -5.34 8.90
CA LEU A 224 17.11 -6.62 8.31
C LEU A 224 16.06 -7.35 9.14
N ASN A 225 16.29 -7.47 10.45
CA ASN A 225 15.35 -8.14 11.34
C ASN A 225 14.00 -7.40 11.42
N MET A 226 14.04 -6.06 11.53
CA MET A 226 12.80 -5.26 11.50
C MET A 226 12.06 -5.44 10.17
N TRP A 227 12.78 -5.42 9.05
CA TRP A 227 12.18 -5.62 7.73
C TRP A 227 11.53 -6.99 7.59
N GLU A 228 12.20 -8.05 8.04
CA GLU A 228 11.65 -9.41 8.06
C GLU A 228 10.34 -9.48 8.86
N GLN A 229 10.22 -8.75 9.97
CA GLN A 229 8.97 -8.67 10.73
C GLN A 229 7.87 -7.89 9.99
N LEU A 230 8.23 -6.87 9.20
CA LEU A 230 7.29 -6.08 8.41
C LEU A 230 6.79 -6.80 7.16
N THR A 231 7.59 -7.71 6.58
CA THR A 231 7.29 -8.32 5.28
C THR A 231 7.23 -9.84 5.30
N GLY A 232 7.43 -10.49 6.45
CA GLY A 232 7.57 -11.95 6.55
C GLY A 232 6.36 -12.79 6.11
N LYS A 233 5.21 -12.18 5.82
CA LYS A 233 4.01 -12.83 5.26
C LYS A 233 3.66 -12.36 3.85
N ILE A 234 4.51 -11.54 3.24
CA ILE A 234 4.38 -11.15 1.84
C ILE A 234 4.94 -12.26 0.96
N THR A 235 4.09 -12.82 0.09
CA THR A 235 4.42 -13.92 -0.82
C THR A 235 4.15 -13.53 -2.27
N GLU A 236 4.71 -14.26 -3.23
CA GLU A 236 4.45 -14.05 -4.66
C GLU A 236 2.95 -14.22 -4.99
N GLY A 237 2.28 -15.21 -4.38
CA GLY A 237 0.85 -15.45 -4.56
C GLY A 237 0.02 -14.27 -4.06
N LEU A 238 0.38 -13.72 -2.91
CA LEU A 238 -0.24 -12.51 -2.37
C LEU A 238 -0.05 -11.32 -3.30
N LEU A 239 1.20 -11.08 -3.73
CA LEU A 239 1.53 -9.93 -4.56
C LEU A 239 0.84 -10.01 -5.94
N ASN A 240 0.78 -11.20 -6.54
CA ASN A 240 0.03 -11.45 -7.77
C ASN A 240 -1.45 -11.08 -7.59
N ARG A 241 -2.06 -11.54 -6.50
CA ARG A 241 -3.47 -11.31 -6.21
C ARG A 241 -3.76 -9.84 -5.92
N VAL A 242 -3.03 -9.24 -4.97
CA VAL A 242 -3.27 -7.86 -4.54
C VAL A 242 -3.01 -6.87 -5.68
N THR A 243 -1.93 -7.04 -6.44
CA THR A 243 -1.61 -6.07 -7.51
C THR A 243 -2.24 -6.39 -8.86
N GLY A 244 -2.81 -7.59 -9.03
CA GLY A 244 -3.33 -8.09 -10.30
C GLY A 244 -2.25 -8.28 -11.38
N GLN A 245 -0.97 -8.42 -10.98
CA GLN A 245 0.17 -8.59 -11.87
C GLN A 245 0.64 -10.03 -11.92
N ASN A 246 1.41 -10.36 -12.96
CA ASN A 246 1.99 -11.67 -13.14
C ASN A 246 3.50 -11.63 -12.87
N TYR A 247 3.99 -12.78 -12.42
CA TYR A 247 5.31 -13.13 -11.87
C TYR A 247 6.52 -12.29 -12.32
N ASP A 248 7.33 -11.96 -11.30
CA ASP A 248 8.72 -11.47 -11.28
C ASP A 248 8.88 -10.04 -10.74
N ASN A 249 8.00 -9.08 -11.07
CA ASN A 249 8.07 -7.71 -10.53
C ASN A 249 6.68 -7.11 -10.29
N TRP A 250 6.34 -6.81 -9.04
CA TRP A 250 5.03 -6.25 -8.69
C TRP A 250 5.12 -4.74 -8.46
N THR A 251 4.87 -3.97 -9.52
CA THR A 251 4.93 -2.50 -9.48
C THR A 251 3.73 -1.89 -8.76
N VAL A 252 3.97 -0.82 -8.01
CA VAL A 252 2.96 0.00 -7.33
C VAL A 252 3.38 1.47 -7.32
N HIS A 253 2.43 2.39 -7.26
CA HIS A 253 2.72 3.83 -7.24
C HIS A 253 1.82 4.61 -6.27
N THR A 254 2.20 5.84 -5.94
CA THR A 254 1.43 6.73 -5.04
C THR A 254 -0.04 6.86 -5.43
N GLY A 255 -0.35 6.84 -6.73
CA GLY A 255 -1.73 6.98 -7.24
C GLY A 255 -2.56 5.69 -7.26
N ASP A 256 -2.02 4.53 -6.86
CA ASP A 256 -2.78 3.27 -6.88
C ASP A 256 -3.93 3.33 -5.89
N ARG A 257 -5.01 2.62 -6.21
CA ARG A 257 -6.27 2.68 -5.46
C ARG A 257 -6.65 1.31 -4.97
N VAL A 258 -7.22 1.24 -3.78
CA VAL A 258 -7.84 0.01 -3.30
C VAL A 258 -9.14 -0.19 -4.04
N LYS A 259 -9.37 -1.39 -4.57
CA LYS A 259 -10.59 -1.71 -5.30
C LYS A 259 -11.83 -1.44 -4.45
N GLY A 260 -12.72 -0.61 -4.98
CA GLY A 260 -13.91 -0.18 -4.27
C GLY A 260 -13.64 0.85 -3.17
N SER A 261 -12.52 1.56 -3.16
CA SER A 261 -12.41 2.79 -2.37
C SER A 261 -13.48 3.81 -2.82
N ILE A 262 -13.85 4.73 -1.92
CA ILE A 262 -14.79 5.80 -2.26
C ILE A 262 -13.97 6.93 -2.89
N LEU A 263 -14.33 7.33 -4.11
CA LEU A 263 -13.72 8.47 -4.77
C LEU A 263 -14.56 9.72 -4.54
N MET A 264 -13.90 10.82 -4.21
CA MET A 264 -14.52 12.13 -4.33
C MET A 264 -14.77 12.47 -5.79
N ALA A 265 -15.75 13.33 -6.07
CA ALA A 265 -16.11 13.71 -7.43
C ALA A 265 -14.90 14.23 -8.24
N GLY A 266 -14.06 15.07 -7.63
CA GLY A 266 -12.86 15.60 -8.28
C GLY A 266 -11.80 14.54 -8.59
N GLU A 267 -11.65 13.50 -7.76
CA GLU A 267 -10.72 12.39 -8.00
C GLU A 267 -11.20 11.48 -9.14
N MET A 268 -12.53 11.33 -9.26
CA MET A 268 -13.16 10.60 -10.34
C MET A 268 -13.04 11.35 -11.67
N GLU A 269 -13.23 12.68 -11.66
CA GLU A 269 -13.00 13.53 -12.83
C GLU A 269 -11.55 13.50 -13.30
N LEU A 270 -10.60 13.62 -12.37
CA LEU A 270 -9.17 13.53 -12.68
C LEU A 270 -8.83 12.17 -13.32
N ASP A 271 -9.27 11.07 -12.74
CA ASP A 271 -8.97 9.74 -13.27
C ASP A 271 -9.60 9.49 -14.64
N ASN A 272 -10.81 10.02 -14.89
CA ASN A 272 -11.45 9.97 -16.20
C ASN A 272 -10.75 10.84 -17.24
N SER A 273 -10.01 11.88 -16.82
CA SER A 273 -9.26 12.76 -17.71
C SER A 273 -7.92 12.16 -18.16
N ILE A 274 -7.43 11.13 -17.47
CA ILE A 274 -6.17 10.46 -17.78
C ILE A 274 -6.41 9.41 -18.87
N SER A 275 -6.07 9.75 -20.11
CA SER A 275 -6.20 8.83 -21.25
C SER A 275 -5.09 7.78 -21.32
N ASN A 276 -3.96 8.00 -20.64
CA ASN A 276 -2.82 7.10 -20.69
C ASN A 276 -3.02 5.94 -19.70
N PRO A 277 -3.13 4.68 -20.16
CA PRO A 277 -3.35 3.54 -19.28
C PRO A 277 -2.24 3.32 -18.26
N LEU A 278 -1.01 3.76 -18.53
CA LEU A 278 0.13 3.63 -17.63
C LEU A 278 0.10 4.63 -16.47
N LEU A 279 -0.65 5.72 -16.63
CA LEU A 279 -0.84 6.76 -15.61
C LEU A 279 -2.17 6.61 -14.87
N LYS A 280 -3.03 5.71 -15.34
CA LYS A 280 -4.33 5.46 -14.72
C LYS A 280 -4.11 4.71 -13.40
N ALA A 281 -4.80 5.17 -12.36
CA ALA A 281 -4.73 4.53 -11.06
C ALA A 281 -5.14 3.06 -11.16
N ARG A 282 -4.25 2.15 -10.76
CA ARG A 282 -4.56 0.72 -10.79
C ARG A 282 -5.35 0.34 -9.55
N GLU A 283 -6.19 -0.69 -9.68
CA GLU A 283 -6.95 -1.22 -8.56
C GLU A 283 -6.20 -2.36 -7.87
N LEU A 284 -5.95 -2.18 -6.58
CA LEU A 284 -5.38 -3.15 -5.66
C LEU A 284 -6.49 -4.01 -5.05
N ASN A 285 -6.37 -5.33 -5.20
CA ASN A 285 -7.41 -6.32 -4.89
C ASN A 285 -7.18 -6.96 -3.52
N PHE A 286 -7.50 -6.21 -2.46
CA PHE A 286 -7.52 -6.73 -1.09
C PHE A 286 -8.73 -7.65 -0.84
N ALA A 287 -8.55 -8.66 0.00
CA ALA A 287 -9.62 -9.56 0.41
C ALA A 287 -10.63 -8.83 1.32
N PHE A 288 -10.16 -7.92 2.17
CA PHE A 288 -11.01 -7.15 3.07
C PHE A 288 -11.40 -5.81 2.45
N SER A 289 -12.45 -5.81 1.63
CA SER A 289 -12.95 -4.56 1.03
C SER A 289 -13.55 -3.62 2.07
N GLN A 290 -13.22 -2.33 1.95
CA GLN A 290 -13.77 -1.26 2.80
C GLN A 290 -15.30 -1.11 2.69
N ARG A 291 -15.92 -1.61 1.61
CA ARG A 291 -17.38 -1.55 1.38
C ARG A 291 -18.14 -2.71 2.00
N THR A 292 -17.45 -3.80 2.36
CA THR A 292 -18.12 -5.01 2.83
C THR A 292 -18.52 -4.83 4.28
N LYS A 293 -19.81 -5.06 4.57
CA LYS A 293 -20.27 -5.15 5.96
C LYS A 293 -19.65 -6.39 6.60
N THR A 294 -19.11 -6.24 7.81
CA THR A 294 -18.60 -7.37 8.61
C THR A 294 -19.70 -8.34 9.07
N TYR A 295 -20.97 -8.01 8.81
CA TYR A 295 -22.14 -8.81 9.16
C TYR A 295 -23.05 -9.00 7.94
N SER A 296 -23.69 -10.16 7.85
CA SER A 296 -24.74 -10.39 6.85
C SER A 296 -26.00 -9.62 7.21
N THR A 297 -26.68 -9.08 6.20
CA THR A 297 -28.01 -8.46 6.33
C THR A 297 -29.13 -9.47 6.54
N ASP A 298 -28.86 -10.76 6.31
CA ASP A 298 -29.85 -11.84 6.45
C ASP A 298 -30.09 -12.22 7.91
N ASN A 299 -29.17 -11.82 8.80
CA ASN A 299 -29.30 -12.05 10.23
C ASN A 299 -30.12 -10.93 10.89
N THR A 300 -31.04 -11.30 11.77
CA THR A 300 -31.89 -10.38 12.55
C THR A 300 -31.67 -10.55 14.05
N GLY A 301 -31.96 -9.52 14.85
CA GLY A 301 -31.90 -9.58 16.31
C GLY A 301 -30.48 -9.70 16.86
N ALA A 302 -30.30 -10.45 17.95
CA ALA A 302 -29.05 -10.55 18.71
C ALA A 302 -27.85 -11.04 17.87
N ASP A 303 -28.08 -11.94 16.91
CA ASP A 303 -27.04 -12.44 16.00
C ASP A 303 -26.47 -11.35 15.09
N ARG A 304 -27.29 -10.35 14.73
CA ARG A 304 -26.83 -9.19 13.97
C ARG A 304 -25.99 -8.26 14.83
N THR A 305 -26.43 -7.99 16.07
CA THR A 305 -25.68 -7.16 17.03
C THR A 305 -24.32 -7.79 17.34
N LEU A 306 -24.27 -9.10 17.62
CA LEU A 306 -23.03 -9.80 17.90
C LEU A 306 -22.03 -9.72 16.71
N ARG A 307 -22.50 -9.94 15.48
CA ARG A 307 -21.64 -9.83 14.27
C ARG A 307 -21.31 -8.39 13.88
N ALA A 308 -22.14 -7.42 14.29
CA ALA A 308 -21.84 -6.01 14.13
C ALA A 308 -20.76 -5.55 15.11
N THR A 309 -20.62 -6.21 16.25
CA THR A 309 -19.64 -5.91 17.32
C THR A 309 -18.36 -6.73 17.20
N ASP A 310 -18.42 -7.96 16.68
CA ASP A 310 -17.26 -8.85 16.51
C ASP A 310 -17.03 -9.26 15.03
N ALA A 311 -15.84 -8.95 14.51
CA ALA A 311 -15.45 -9.22 13.12
C ALA A 311 -14.84 -10.62 12.88
N THR A 312 -14.67 -11.44 13.91
CA THR A 312 -14.12 -12.81 13.81
C THR A 312 -14.88 -13.67 12.80
N PRO A 313 -16.24 -13.72 12.79
CA PRO A 313 -16.97 -14.51 11.80
C PRO A 313 -16.72 -14.07 10.36
N TYR A 314 -16.49 -12.77 10.14
CA TYR A 314 -16.16 -12.25 8.81
C TYR A 314 -14.80 -12.74 8.34
N ILE A 315 -13.76 -12.64 9.17
CA ILE A 315 -12.42 -13.17 8.86
C ILE A 315 -12.49 -14.67 8.54
N LEU A 316 -13.18 -15.45 9.38
CA LEU A 316 -13.33 -16.89 9.15
C LEU A 316 -14.09 -17.18 7.85
N SER A 317 -15.14 -16.42 7.53
CA SER A 317 -15.88 -16.60 6.28
C SER A 317 -15.03 -16.37 5.04
N GLN A 318 -14.05 -15.45 5.08
CA GLN A 318 -13.13 -15.21 3.97
C GLN A 318 -12.10 -16.34 3.82
N LEU A 319 -11.63 -16.90 4.94
CA LEU A 319 -10.69 -18.03 4.98
C LEU A 319 -11.34 -19.37 4.59
N ASP A 320 -12.62 -19.55 4.91
CA ASP A 320 -13.35 -20.79 4.65
C ASP A 320 -14.08 -20.77 3.29
N ALA A 321 -14.04 -19.64 2.56
CA ALA A 321 -14.69 -19.50 1.26
C ALA A 321 -14.04 -20.40 0.20
N SER A 322 -14.82 -21.29 -0.40
CA SER A 322 -14.35 -22.31 -1.37
C SER A 322 -13.71 -21.73 -2.62
N ASP A 323 -14.10 -20.50 -2.99
CA ASP A 323 -13.67 -19.82 -4.21
C ASP A 323 -12.45 -18.91 -3.98
N ASN A 324 -11.97 -18.77 -2.73
CA ASN A 324 -10.82 -17.95 -2.39
C ASN A 324 -9.66 -18.82 -1.90
N ASP A 325 -8.52 -18.80 -2.59
CA ASP A 325 -7.25 -19.38 -2.13
C ASP A 325 -6.58 -18.52 -1.03
N LEU A 326 -7.37 -17.98 -0.09
CA LEU A 326 -6.88 -17.07 0.95
C LEU A 326 -6.36 -17.86 2.15
N SER A 327 -5.04 -17.87 2.37
CA SER A 327 -4.45 -18.46 3.56
C SER A 327 -4.46 -17.49 4.76
N PRO A 328 -4.33 -17.99 6.01
CA PRO A 328 -4.14 -17.12 7.17
C PRO A 328 -2.91 -16.20 7.06
N ASP A 329 -1.86 -16.67 6.37
CA ASP A 329 -0.68 -15.87 6.12
C ASP A 329 -0.97 -14.73 5.12
N ASP A 330 -1.84 -14.96 4.13
CA ASP A 330 -2.23 -13.91 3.19
C ASP A 330 -3.00 -12.76 3.85
N VAL A 331 -3.79 -13.07 4.87
CA VAL A 331 -4.51 -12.06 5.68
C VAL A 331 -3.53 -11.13 6.39
N ILE A 332 -2.45 -11.67 6.95
CA ILE A 332 -1.39 -10.87 7.58
C ILE A 332 -0.55 -10.15 6.53
N GLY A 333 -0.23 -10.82 5.42
CA GLY A 333 0.54 -10.24 4.35
C GLY A 333 -0.16 -9.05 3.67
N GLU A 334 -1.50 -9.05 3.58
CA GLU A 334 -2.25 -7.89 3.09
C GLU A 334 -2.11 -6.70 4.02
N PHE A 335 -2.17 -6.95 5.33
CA PHE A 335 -1.98 -5.94 6.36
C PHE A 335 -0.56 -5.36 6.34
N GLN A 336 0.44 -6.21 6.07
CA GLN A 336 1.83 -5.80 5.84
C GLN A 336 1.98 -4.97 4.56
N PHE A 337 1.44 -5.46 3.45
CA PHE A 337 1.49 -4.80 2.14
C PHE A 337 0.89 -3.39 2.20
N SER A 338 -0.31 -3.24 2.78
CA SER A 338 -0.96 -1.93 2.88
C SER A 338 -0.14 -0.94 3.70
N PHE A 339 0.51 -1.41 4.77
CA PHE A 339 1.37 -0.56 5.59
C PHE A 339 2.59 -0.11 4.81
N VAL A 340 3.36 -1.05 4.24
CA VAL A 340 4.61 -0.75 3.54
C VAL A 340 4.37 0.16 2.34
N VAL A 341 3.41 -0.18 1.47
CA VAL A 341 3.08 0.64 0.30
C VAL A 341 2.53 2.00 0.73
N GLY A 342 1.70 2.05 1.78
CA GLY A 342 1.16 3.27 2.35
C GLY A 342 2.25 4.24 2.80
N VAL A 343 3.13 3.80 3.71
CA VAL A 343 4.13 4.69 4.33
C VAL A 343 5.30 5.03 3.39
N HIS A 344 5.75 4.09 2.55
CA HIS A 344 6.90 4.32 1.67
C HIS A 344 6.55 5.08 0.41
N LEU A 345 5.36 4.87 -0.17
CA LEU A 345 4.93 5.62 -1.36
C LEU A 345 4.07 6.83 -1.05
N GLY A 346 3.64 7.02 0.19
CA GLY A 346 2.58 7.97 0.51
C GLY A 346 1.25 7.60 -0.16
N ASN A 347 0.98 6.31 -0.35
CA ASN A 347 -0.22 5.84 -1.00
C ASN A 347 -1.41 5.94 -0.03
N ASP A 348 -2.25 6.96 -0.21
CA ASP A 348 -3.37 7.26 0.70
C ASP A 348 -4.40 6.13 0.76
N SER A 349 -4.71 5.50 -0.38
CA SER A 349 -5.64 4.36 -0.42
C SER A 349 -5.17 3.19 0.44
N CYS A 350 -3.86 2.87 0.41
CA CYS A 350 -3.27 1.81 1.24
C CYS A 350 -3.24 2.21 2.72
N ILE A 351 -3.00 3.48 3.06
CA ILE A 351 -3.10 3.98 4.44
C ILE A 351 -4.53 3.84 4.97
N GLN A 352 -5.53 4.24 4.18
CA GLN A 352 -6.94 4.06 4.55
C GLN A 352 -7.30 2.57 4.71
N GLN A 353 -6.79 1.72 3.82
CA GLN A 353 -6.99 0.27 3.88
C GLN A 353 -6.34 -0.34 5.12
N TRP A 354 -5.13 0.10 5.50
CA TRP A 354 -4.46 -0.32 6.72
C TRP A 354 -5.29 0.06 7.96
N TRP A 355 -5.75 1.31 8.04
CA TRP A 355 -6.64 1.77 9.12
C TRP A 355 -7.95 0.99 9.19
N HIS A 356 -8.56 0.71 8.03
CA HIS A 356 -9.77 -0.10 7.96
C HIS A 356 -9.54 -1.52 8.50
N MET A 357 -8.51 -2.20 8.03
CA MET A 357 -8.17 -3.55 8.51
C MET A 357 -7.85 -3.54 10.01
N LEU A 358 -7.09 -2.55 10.48
CA LEU A 358 -6.74 -2.43 11.89
C LEU A 358 -7.97 -2.21 12.79
N LEU A 359 -8.73 -1.14 12.54
CA LEU A 359 -9.79 -0.66 13.44
C LEU A 359 -11.13 -1.36 13.23
N LYS A 360 -11.44 -1.81 12.02
CA LYS A 360 -12.76 -2.37 11.70
C LYS A 360 -12.74 -3.90 11.58
N ILE A 361 -11.59 -4.49 11.32
CA ILE A 361 -11.44 -5.94 11.14
C ILE A 361 -10.72 -6.56 12.34
N PHE A 362 -9.42 -6.34 12.50
CA PHE A 362 -8.62 -7.07 13.48
C PHE A 362 -8.93 -6.70 14.94
N LEU A 363 -8.96 -5.41 15.28
CA LEU A 363 -9.23 -4.99 16.67
C LEU A 363 -10.70 -5.16 17.08
N ARG A 364 -11.58 -5.51 16.15
CA ARG A 364 -12.96 -5.94 16.43
C ARG A 364 -13.12 -7.46 16.41
N ALA A 365 -12.10 -8.23 16.06
CA ALA A 365 -12.18 -9.69 16.03
C ALA A 365 -11.85 -10.29 17.41
N HIS A 366 -12.69 -10.01 18.41
CA HIS A 366 -12.40 -10.31 19.81
C HIS A 366 -12.40 -11.81 20.14
N LEU A 367 -13.11 -12.62 19.36
CA LEU A 367 -13.08 -14.08 19.49
C LEU A 367 -11.93 -14.74 18.70
N LEU A 368 -11.18 -13.99 17.88
CA LEU A 368 -10.08 -14.52 17.09
C LEU A 368 -8.95 -15.16 17.93
N PRO A 369 -8.54 -14.59 19.09
CA PRO A 369 -7.62 -15.24 20.03
C PRO A 369 -8.03 -16.65 20.46
N ILE A 370 -9.32 -16.93 20.46
CA ILE A 370 -9.88 -18.23 20.86
C ILE A 370 -9.95 -19.16 19.65
N ARG A 371 -10.48 -18.65 18.53
CA ARG A 371 -10.82 -19.46 17.35
C ARG A 371 -9.61 -19.75 16.46
N ARG A 372 -8.68 -18.81 16.35
CA ARG A 372 -7.45 -18.90 15.54
C ARG A 372 -6.31 -18.19 16.27
N PRO A 373 -5.84 -18.72 17.43
CA PRO A 373 -4.83 -18.06 18.27
C PRO A 373 -3.55 -17.70 17.52
N SER A 374 -3.05 -18.60 16.66
CA SER A 374 -1.85 -18.35 15.86
C SER A 374 -1.98 -17.16 14.91
N LEU A 375 -3.16 -16.97 14.29
CA LEU A 375 -3.45 -15.82 13.42
C LEU A 375 -3.55 -14.52 14.24
N ALA A 376 -4.24 -14.56 15.39
CA ALA A 376 -4.33 -13.41 16.30
C ALA A 376 -2.95 -12.97 16.81
N ALA A 377 -2.11 -13.93 17.22
CA ALA A 377 -0.75 -13.65 17.66
C ALA A 377 0.12 -13.11 16.52
N ALA A 378 -0.04 -13.60 15.29
CA ALA A 378 0.66 -13.06 14.12
C ALA A 378 0.27 -11.61 13.84
N PHE A 379 -1.03 -11.31 13.81
CA PHE A 379 -1.54 -9.94 13.67
C PHE A 379 -0.96 -8.99 14.73
N ILE A 380 -1.00 -9.38 16.01
CA ILE A 380 -0.52 -8.52 17.09
C ILE A 380 0.99 -8.24 16.92
N ARG A 381 1.80 -9.26 16.61
CA ARG A 381 3.24 -9.07 16.36
C ARG A 381 3.50 -8.17 15.16
N THR A 382 2.74 -8.32 14.09
CA THR A 382 2.82 -7.44 12.91
C THR A 382 2.49 -6.00 13.28
N LEU A 383 1.42 -5.75 14.04
CA LEU A 383 1.08 -4.42 14.52
C LEU A 383 2.18 -3.84 15.41
N THR A 384 2.75 -4.65 16.32
CA THR A 384 3.89 -4.23 17.15
C THR A 384 5.08 -3.80 16.29
N ALA A 385 5.44 -4.58 15.27
CA ALA A 385 6.52 -4.26 14.36
C ALA A 385 6.24 -2.96 13.57
N GLN A 386 5.02 -2.80 13.06
CA GLN A 386 4.61 -1.61 12.31
C GLN A 386 4.65 -0.32 13.16
N LEU A 387 4.14 -0.36 14.40
CA LEU A 387 4.19 0.80 15.30
C LEU A 387 5.63 1.12 15.72
N THR A 388 6.43 0.09 16.01
CA THR A 388 7.85 0.25 16.33
C THR A 388 8.61 0.87 15.15
N TYR A 389 8.35 0.38 13.93
CA TYR A 389 8.95 0.89 12.72
C TYR A 389 8.57 2.36 12.48
N SER A 390 7.27 2.67 12.54
CA SER A 390 6.75 4.02 12.37
C SER A 390 7.37 5.02 13.36
N ALA A 391 7.61 4.61 14.60
CA ALA A 391 8.17 5.47 15.63
C ALA A 391 9.71 5.67 15.56
N SER A 392 10.44 4.79 14.86
CA SER A 392 11.91 4.73 14.99
C SER A 392 12.68 4.62 13.68
N TRP A 393 12.01 4.41 12.53
CA TRP A 393 12.65 4.29 11.21
C TRP A 393 12.12 5.30 10.19
N LEU A 394 10.94 5.87 10.39
CA LEU A 394 10.37 6.88 9.51
C LEU A 394 10.67 8.29 10.04
N GLU A 395 10.78 9.28 9.14
CA GLU A 395 10.93 10.70 9.51
C GLU A 395 9.69 11.26 10.22
N GLY A 396 8.53 10.61 10.07
CA GLY A 396 7.28 10.91 10.77
C GLY A 396 6.42 9.66 10.91
N SER A 397 5.49 9.67 11.87
CA SER A 397 4.67 8.51 12.17
C SER A 397 3.37 8.50 11.36
N ILE A 398 2.90 7.32 10.95
CA ILE A 398 1.57 7.13 10.35
C ILE A 398 0.44 7.61 11.28
N LEU A 399 0.71 7.71 12.59
CA LEU A 399 -0.24 8.18 13.60
C LEU A 399 -0.37 9.72 13.64
N ASP A 400 0.66 10.45 13.21
CA ASP A 400 0.74 11.91 13.37
C ASP A 400 -0.26 12.64 12.45
N THR A 401 -0.58 12.03 11.30
CA THR A 401 -1.48 12.60 10.29
C THR A 401 -2.96 12.24 10.51
N ALA A 402 -3.27 11.42 11.53
CA ALA A 402 -4.57 10.78 11.68
C ALA A 402 -5.06 10.82 13.14
N GLU A 403 -5.18 12.02 13.73
CA GLU A 403 -5.48 12.21 15.16
C GLU A 403 -6.73 11.45 15.63
N SER A 404 -7.82 11.48 14.85
CA SER A 404 -9.06 10.77 15.16
C SER A 404 -8.84 9.25 15.18
N GLN A 405 -8.21 8.71 14.14
CA GLN A 405 -7.93 7.28 14.03
C GLN A 405 -6.95 6.81 15.11
N THR A 406 -6.01 7.65 15.51
CA THR A 406 -5.07 7.39 16.60
C THR A 406 -5.79 7.33 17.95
N LYS A 407 -6.78 8.19 18.21
CA LYS A 407 -7.67 8.09 19.38
C LYS A 407 -8.49 6.79 19.34
N ASP A 408 -9.09 6.47 18.20
CA ASP A 408 -9.85 5.22 17.99
C ASP A 408 -8.98 3.98 18.21
N LEU A 409 -7.72 4.03 17.76
CA LEU A 409 -6.76 2.94 17.94
C LEU A 409 -6.47 2.70 19.42
N ARG A 410 -6.18 3.77 20.17
CA ARG A 410 -5.94 3.67 21.61
C ARG A 410 -7.16 3.06 22.31
N LEU A 411 -8.36 3.53 22.00
CA LEU A 411 -9.59 3.00 22.57
C LEU A 411 -9.80 1.52 22.22
N SER A 412 -9.64 1.17 20.95
CA SER A 412 -9.81 -0.19 20.44
C SER A 412 -8.80 -1.15 21.08
N LEU A 413 -7.55 -0.72 21.30
CA LEU A 413 -6.53 -1.50 21.99
C LEU A 413 -6.87 -1.74 23.46
N THR A 414 -7.37 -0.72 24.17
CA THR A 414 -7.84 -0.87 25.56
C THR A 414 -8.98 -1.89 25.65
N VAL A 415 -9.97 -1.79 24.76
CA VAL A 415 -11.09 -2.74 24.71
C VAL A 415 -10.61 -4.15 24.36
N TYR A 416 -9.75 -4.29 23.35
CA TYR A 416 -9.20 -5.56 22.93
C TYR A 416 -8.39 -6.23 24.04
N LYS A 417 -7.55 -5.45 24.75
CA LYS A 417 -6.81 -5.92 25.93
C LYS A 417 -7.73 -6.46 27.00
N ARG A 418 -8.76 -5.68 27.38
CA ARG A 418 -9.73 -6.10 28.41
C ARG A 418 -10.40 -7.43 28.05
N ARG A 419 -10.86 -7.57 26.80
CA ARG A 419 -11.49 -8.81 26.30
C ARG A 419 -10.50 -9.98 26.27
N LEU A 420 -9.24 -9.73 25.92
CA LEU A 420 -8.19 -10.74 25.97
C LEU A 420 -7.92 -11.19 27.41
N ASP A 421 -7.84 -10.26 28.36
CA ASP A 421 -7.63 -10.54 29.78
C ASP A 421 -8.80 -11.36 30.38
N GLU A 422 -10.05 -10.98 30.11
CA GLU A 422 -11.26 -11.75 30.48
C GLU A 422 -11.18 -13.19 29.98
N PHE A 423 -10.79 -13.37 28.71
CA PHE A 423 -10.63 -14.69 28.10
C PHE A 423 -9.52 -15.52 28.77
N LEU A 424 -8.35 -14.93 28.98
CA LEU A 424 -7.21 -15.62 29.60
C LEU A 424 -7.52 -16.02 31.05
N GLN A 425 -8.23 -15.17 31.78
CA GLN A 425 -8.73 -15.50 33.13
C GLN A 425 -9.71 -16.68 33.08
N GLY A 426 -10.63 -16.70 32.11
CA GLY A 426 -11.58 -17.81 31.92
C GLY A 426 -10.93 -19.15 31.58
N LEU A 427 -9.80 -19.14 30.86
CA LEU A 427 -9.01 -20.34 30.57
C LEU A 427 -8.22 -20.84 31.80
N GLY A 428 -7.71 -19.94 32.63
CA GLY A 428 -6.86 -20.27 33.77
C GLY A 428 -5.68 -21.17 33.38
N SER A 429 -5.47 -22.26 34.11
CA SER A 429 -4.39 -23.21 33.84
C SER A 429 -4.58 -24.08 32.58
N ASN A 430 -5.74 -23.99 31.91
CA ASN A 430 -6.06 -24.80 30.73
C ASN A 430 -5.69 -24.12 29.41
N ALA A 431 -5.05 -22.95 29.44
CA ALA A 431 -4.64 -22.23 28.24
C ALA A 431 -3.64 -23.04 27.41
N THR A 432 -3.91 -23.15 26.11
CA THR A 432 -2.99 -23.80 25.16
C THR A 432 -1.77 -22.93 24.91
N SER A 433 -0.68 -23.54 24.41
CA SER A 433 0.54 -22.79 24.06
C SER A 433 0.29 -21.70 23.02
N GLU A 434 -0.63 -21.92 22.07
CA GLU A 434 -0.96 -20.93 21.05
C GLU A 434 -1.73 -19.74 21.64
N GLN A 435 -2.66 -19.99 22.58
CA GLN A 435 -3.38 -18.94 23.30
C GLN A 435 -2.46 -18.13 24.21
N LEU A 436 -1.51 -18.77 24.88
CA LEU A 436 -0.46 -18.07 25.64
C LEU A 436 0.43 -17.22 24.73
N ALA A 437 0.70 -17.66 23.49
CA ALA A 437 1.45 -16.88 22.52
C ALA A 437 0.73 -15.59 22.11
N VAL A 438 -0.61 -15.55 22.15
CA VAL A 438 -1.39 -14.31 21.97
C VAL A 438 -1.13 -13.35 23.12
N ALA A 439 -1.16 -13.84 24.36
CA ALA A 439 -0.89 -13.02 25.55
C ALA A 439 0.53 -12.43 25.50
N THR A 440 1.53 -13.25 25.15
CA THR A 440 2.91 -12.78 24.98
C THR A 440 3.03 -11.75 23.86
N ALA A 441 2.37 -11.95 22.72
CA ALA A 441 2.37 -10.98 21.64
C ALA A 441 1.76 -9.64 22.10
N PHE A 442 0.64 -9.68 22.82
CA PHE A 442 -0.02 -8.47 23.30
C PHE A 442 0.80 -7.73 24.36
N ALA A 443 1.48 -8.44 25.26
CA ALA A 443 2.40 -7.83 26.21
C ALA A 443 3.55 -7.07 25.49
N GLY A 444 4.03 -7.61 24.37
CA GLY A 444 5.00 -6.91 23.51
C GLY A 444 4.43 -5.64 22.89
N LEU A 445 3.20 -5.69 22.39
CA LEU A 445 2.49 -4.51 21.87
C LEU A 445 2.30 -3.45 22.95
N GLU A 446 1.85 -3.85 24.15
CA GLU A 446 1.64 -2.97 25.30
C GLU A 446 2.96 -2.26 25.68
N ALA A 447 4.07 -3.00 25.75
CA ALA A 447 5.38 -2.42 26.03
C ALA A 447 5.79 -1.36 25.00
N VAL A 448 5.50 -1.59 23.71
CA VAL A 448 5.79 -0.61 22.66
C VAL A 448 4.90 0.62 22.82
N VAL A 449 3.58 0.48 22.89
CA VAL A 449 2.70 1.67 22.95
C VAL A 449 2.86 2.48 24.23
N THR A 450 3.18 1.83 25.37
CA THR A 450 3.54 2.56 26.59
C THR A 450 4.90 3.25 26.44
N GLY A 451 5.90 2.58 25.87
CA GLY A 451 7.25 3.12 25.75
C GLY A 451 7.41 4.21 24.68
N THR A 452 6.67 4.13 23.57
CA THR A 452 6.83 5.03 22.42
C THR A 452 5.71 6.07 22.31
N LEU A 453 4.50 5.77 22.77
CA LEU A 453 3.31 6.63 22.61
C LEU A 453 2.74 7.13 23.95
N ASP A 454 3.32 6.72 25.09
CA ASP A 454 2.82 7.03 26.44
C ASP A 454 1.34 6.61 26.64
N TRP A 455 0.94 5.49 26.04
CA TRP A 455 -0.39 4.94 26.21
C TRP A 455 -0.43 3.95 27.36
N ASP A 456 -1.27 4.24 28.36
CA ASP A 456 -1.68 3.27 29.36
C ASP A 456 -2.97 2.57 28.91
N LEU A 457 -2.86 1.28 28.61
CA LEU A 457 -3.98 0.42 28.22
C LEU A 457 -4.66 -0.26 29.43
N ARG A 458 -4.14 -0.06 30.65
CA ARG A 458 -4.68 -0.67 31.88
C ARG A 458 -5.68 0.22 32.60
N GLY A 459 -5.69 1.51 32.28
CA GLY A 459 -6.56 2.49 32.91
C GLY A 459 -8.03 2.21 32.62
N ASP A 460 -8.87 2.32 33.65
CA ASP A 460 -10.29 2.50 33.47
C ASP A 460 -10.49 3.79 32.66
N TYR A 461 -10.77 3.63 31.36
CA TYR A 461 -11.11 4.76 30.51
C TYR A 461 -12.30 5.48 31.18
N LEU A 462 -12.12 6.76 31.54
CA LEU A 462 -13.15 7.58 32.17
C LEU A 462 -14.33 7.69 31.21
N ARG A 463 -15.33 6.81 31.39
CA ARG A 463 -16.56 6.77 30.57
C ARG A 463 -17.36 8.06 30.69
N ARG A 464 -17.27 8.69 31.87
CA ARG A 464 -18.04 9.87 32.28
C ARG A 464 -17.15 10.73 33.17
N GLY A 465 -16.93 11.98 32.79
CA GLY A 465 -16.11 12.93 33.55
C GLY A 465 -16.81 14.27 33.64
N LYS A 466 -16.93 14.83 34.85
CA LYS A 466 -17.41 16.20 35.03
C LYS A 466 -16.25 17.16 34.83
N VAL A 467 -16.36 18.03 33.84
CA VAL A 467 -15.42 19.13 33.59
C VAL A 467 -16.10 20.41 34.05
N MET A 468 -15.46 21.15 34.96
CA MET A 468 -15.88 22.51 35.26
C MET A 468 -15.37 23.45 34.17
N MET A 469 -16.30 24.15 33.52
CA MET A 469 -15.99 25.21 32.58
C MET A 469 -15.53 26.48 33.32
N GLU A 470 -14.96 27.44 32.60
CA GLU A 470 -14.38 28.68 33.15
C GLU A 470 -15.44 29.54 33.90
N ASP A 471 -16.72 29.34 33.58
CA ASP A 471 -17.88 29.98 34.21
C ASP A 471 -18.40 29.25 35.46
N GLY A 472 -17.80 28.11 35.83
CA GLY A 472 -18.22 27.27 36.96
C GLY A 472 -19.36 26.30 36.64
N GLU A 473 -19.76 26.15 35.38
CA GLU A 473 -20.70 25.11 34.97
C GLU A 473 -20.02 23.74 34.92
N GLU A 474 -20.60 22.75 35.62
CA GLU A 474 -20.18 21.35 35.53
C GLU A 474 -20.81 20.72 34.29
N VAL A 475 -20.03 20.51 33.23
CA VAL A 475 -20.44 19.71 32.07
C VAL A 475 -19.96 18.30 32.23
N GLU A 476 -20.89 17.38 32.13
CA GLU A 476 -20.62 15.96 32.17
C GLU A 476 -20.31 15.48 30.76
N LEU A 477 -19.04 15.14 30.53
CA LEU A 477 -18.58 14.56 29.27
C LEU A 477 -18.73 13.05 29.36
N GLU A 478 -19.63 12.51 28.55
CA GLU A 478 -19.76 11.07 28.30
C GLU A 478 -19.05 10.72 27.00
N VAL A 479 -18.12 9.76 27.05
CA VAL A 479 -17.41 9.30 25.86
C VAL A 479 -18.30 8.26 25.17
N ALA A 480 -19.07 8.70 24.17
CA ALA A 480 -20.01 7.86 23.41
C ALA A 480 -19.35 6.71 22.63
N ASP A 481 -18.03 6.72 22.49
CA ASP A 481 -17.27 5.81 21.63
C ASP A 481 -17.23 4.34 22.13
N LEU A 482 -17.73 4.09 23.34
CA LEU A 482 -17.83 2.74 23.94
C LEU A 482 -19.27 2.19 24.01
N ALA A 483 -20.26 2.81 23.38
CA ALA A 483 -21.65 2.33 23.41
C ALA A 483 -21.81 0.85 22.99
N ALA A 484 -20.95 0.35 22.09
CA ALA A 484 -20.94 -1.06 21.68
C ALA A 484 -20.48 -2.04 22.78
N GLU A 485 -19.76 -1.57 23.80
CA GLU A 485 -19.46 -2.34 25.02
C GLU A 485 -20.64 -2.41 25.98
N ASP A 486 -21.52 -1.40 25.99
CA ASP A 486 -22.75 -1.38 26.81
C ASP A 486 -23.84 -2.30 26.21
N GLU A 487 -23.81 -2.54 24.90
CA GLU A 487 -24.67 -3.50 24.20
C GLU A 487 -24.30 -4.98 24.41
N ARG A 488 -23.31 -5.28 25.28
CA ARG A 488 -22.81 -6.65 25.54
C ARG A 488 -23.82 -7.56 26.29
N GLY A 489 -24.99 -7.04 26.64
CA GLY A 489 -26.13 -7.87 27.04
C GLY A 489 -26.43 -7.93 28.54
N GLU A 490 -26.34 -6.80 29.24
CA GLU A 490 -27.03 -6.64 30.53
C GLU A 490 -28.39 -5.94 30.36
N TRP A 491 -29.15 -6.29 29.32
CA TRP A 491 -30.58 -6.00 29.33
C TRP A 491 -31.25 -7.13 30.11
N ALA A 492 -31.41 -6.94 31.42
CA ALA A 492 -32.51 -7.59 32.10
C ALA A 492 -33.78 -7.23 31.29
N PRO A 493 -34.56 -8.21 30.80
CA PRO A 493 -35.79 -7.88 30.10
C PRO A 493 -36.64 -7.05 31.05
N GLU A 494 -36.91 -5.79 30.69
CA GLU A 494 -37.87 -4.98 31.41
C GLU A 494 -39.22 -5.67 31.26
N ILE A 495 -39.76 -6.17 32.37
CA ILE A 495 -41.09 -6.77 32.39
C ILE A 495 -42.07 -5.62 32.21
N VAL A 496 -42.53 -5.44 30.98
CA VAL A 496 -43.56 -4.46 30.66
C VAL A 496 -44.91 -5.05 31.07
N ASP A 497 -45.47 -4.57 32.17
CA ASP A 497 -46.83 -4.92 32.56
C ASP A 497 -47.82 -4.33 31.55
N LEU A 498 -48.50 -5.22 30.82
CA LEU A 498 -49.57 -4.86 29.90
C LEU A 498 -50.91 -4.88 30.65
N ASP A 499 -51.78 -3.91 30.35
CA ASP A 499 -53.16 -3.94 30.78
C ASP A 499 -53.99 -4.97 29.98
N GLU A 500 -55.26 -5.17 30.37
CA GLU A 500 -56.18 -6.11 29.72
C GLU A 500 -56.48 -5.76 28.24
N SER A 501 -56.05 -4.58 27.78
CA SER A 501 -56.17 -4.11 26.40
C SER A 501 -54.84 -4.19 25.61
N GLY A 502 -53.78 -4.72 26.21
CA GLY A 502 -52.46 -4.89 25.59
C GLY A 502 -51.60 -3.62 25.57
N ARG A 503 -51.89 -2.63 26.42
CA ARG A 503 -51.12 -1.38 26.51
C ARG A 503 -50.19 -1.41 27.72
N GLN A 504 -49.00 -0.83 27.59
CA GLN A 504 -48.02 -0.70 28.67
C GLN A 504 -48.53 0.23 29.77
N ARG A 505 -48.55 -0.26 31.03
CA ARG A 505 -49.14 0.45 32.18
C ARG A 505 -48.41 1.74 32.60
N ASP A 506 -47.14 1.89 32.25
CA ASP A 506 -46.30 3.03 32.67
C ASP A 506 -46.32 4.23 31.71
N LEU A 507 -47.05 4.15 30.60
CA LEU A 507 -47.22 5.27 29.69
C LEU A 507 -48.47 6.07 30.07
N VAL A 508 -48.27 7.30 30.57
CA VAL A 508 -49.36 8.25 30.78
C VAL A 508 -49.98 8.60 29.42
N SER A 509 -51.14 8.02 29.12
CA SER A 509 -51.92 8.38 27.94
C SER A 509 -52.65 9.69 28.18
N TRP A 510 -52.25 10.75 27.46
CA TRP A 510 -53.05 11.97 27.36
C TRP A 510 -54.12 11.76 26.29
N ASN A 511 -55.22 11.13 26.67
CA ASN A 511 -56.47 11.17 25.90
C ASN A 511 -57.63 11.15 26.90
N ASP A 512 -58.01 12.36 27.33
CA ASP A 512 -59.41 12.76 27.54
C ASP A 512 -59.65 14.04 26.74
#